data_AF-A0A7X5WRF3-F1
#
_entry.id   AF-A0A7X5WRF3-F1
#
_cell.length_a   1.000
_cell.length_b   1.000
_cell.length_c   1.000
_cell.angle_alpha   90.00
_cell.angle_beta   90.00
_cell.angle_gamma   90.00
#
_symmetry.space_group_name_H-M   'P 1'
#
loop_
_entity.id
_entity.type
_entity.pdbx_description
1 polymer ?
#
loop_
_entity_poly.entity_id
_entity_poly.type
_entity_poly.pdbx_seq_one_letter_code
_entity_poly.pdbx_strand_id
1 'polypeptide(L)'
;LTGGEPLLRADIEDLVEMIAGIDGIDDLTLTTNGALLARKAEALADAGLSRVTVSLDSLDDERFMAMNDVGFPVAKVLDGIEAAAEAGLTPVKV
;
A
#
# COMPACT_ATOMS: atom_id res chain seq x y z
N LEU A 1 6.81 4.66 5.49
CA LEU A 1 5.70 4.38 6.41
C LEU A 1 5.51 2.88 6.53
N THR A 2 5.53 2.36 7.75
CA THR A 2 5.38 0.93 8.08
C THR A 2 4.76 0.81 9.48
N GLY A 3 4.68 -0.39 10.05
CA GLY A 3 4.18 -0.67 11.40
C GLY A 3 3.58 -2.07 11.46
N GLY A 4 2.30 -2.16 11.84
CA GLY A 4 1.44 -3.28 11.46
C GLY A 4 0.97 -3.10 10.01
N GLU A 5 -0.34 -3.11 9.77
CA GLU A 5 -0.89 -2.69 8.48
C GLU A 5 -1.18 -1.18 8.49
N PRO A 6 -0.36 -0.34 7.82
CA PRO A 6 -0.53 1.11 7.87
C PRO A 6 -1.83 1.59 7.23
N LEU A 7 -2.43 0.85 6.29
CA LEU A 7 -3.70 1.23 5.68
C LEU A 7 -4.91 1.09 6.63
N LEU A 8 -4.73 0.46 7.80
CA LEU A 8 -5.72 0.42 8.87
C LEU A 8 -5.69 1.66 9.76
N ARG A 9 -4.64 2.48 9.68
CA ARG A 9 -4.59 3.74 10.41
C ARG A 9 -5.62 4.70 9.82
N ALA A 10 -6.49 5.23 10.67
CA ALA A 10 -7.36 6.34 10.30
C ALA A 10 -6.52 7.54 9.87
N ASP A 11 -6.97 8.22 8.81
CA ASP A 11 -6.36 9.45 8.28
C ASP A 11 -4.87 9.25 7.92
N ILE A 12 -4.54 8.10 7.31
CA ILE A 12 -3.17 7.82 6.84
C ILE A 12 -2.78 8.76 5.69
N GLU A 13 -3.75 9.17 4.89
CA GLU A 13 -3.59 10.15 3.82
C GLU A 13 -3.13 11.51 4.36
N ASP A 14 -3.77 12.01 5.43
CA ASP A 14 -3.37 13.26 6.09
C ASP A 14 -1.92 13.18 6.62
N LEU A 15 -1.53 12.03 7.18
CA LEU A 15 -0.15 11.82 7.62
C LEU A 15 0.83 11.88 6.44
N VAL A 16 0.48 11.25 5.31
CA VAL A 16 1.29 11.27 4.09
C VAL A 16 1.45 12.71 3.62
N GLU A 17 0.38 13.48 3.54
CA GLU A 17 0.39 14.89 3.13
C GLU A 17 1.28 15.74 4.05
N MET A 18 1.14 15.58 5.36
CA MET A 18 1.96 16.28 6.35
C MET A 18 3.46 15.99 6.18
N ILE A 19 3.83 14.76 5.84
CA ILE A 19 5.23 14.36 5.67
C ILE A 19 5.75 14.81 4.30
N ALA A 20 4.96 14.66 3.25
CA ALA A 20 5.31 15.07 1.89
C ALA A 20 5.52 16.59 1.79
N GLY A 21 4.85 17.38 2.64
CA GLY A 21 5.04 18.83 2.72
C GLY A 21 6.32 19.30 3.44
N ILE A 22 7.14 18.39 3.98
CA ILE A 22 8.38 18.75 4.68
C ILE A 22 9.49 19.00 3.66
N ASP A 23 10.09 20.20 3.71
CA ASP A 23 11.20 20.57 2.84
C ASP A 23 12.38 19.59 2.99
N GLY A 24 12.86 19.08 1.85
CA GLY A 24 13.91 18.06 1.78
C GLY A 24 13.43 16.60 1.85
N ILE A 25 12.12 16.33 1.88
CA ILE A 25 11.58 14.98 1.70
C ILE A 25 11.12 14.80 0.24
N ASP A 26 11.93 14.09 -0.54
CA ASP A 26 11.67 13.87 -1.98
C ASP A 26 11.14 12.46 -2.32
N ASP A 27 11.25 11.50 -1.39
CA ASP A 27 10.76 10.11 -1.59
C ASP A 27 10.04 9.63 -0.33
N LEU A 28 8.74 9.38 -0.46
CA LEU A 28 7.92 8.78 0.58
C LEU A 28 7.40 7.42 0.12
N THR A 29 7.78 6.38 0.87
CA THR A 29 7.39 4.99 0.59
C THR A 29 6.51 4.41 1.68
N LEU A 30 5.49 3.63 1.34
CA LEU A 30 4.65 2.88 2.27
C LEU A 30 4.76 1.37 2.05
N THR A 31 4.88 0.59 3.13
CA THR A 31 4.89 -0.89 3.09
C THR A 31 3.55 -1.43 3.61
N THR A 32 2.86 -2.26 2.83
CA THR A 32 1.51 -2.76 3.13
C THR A 32 1.34 -4.21 2.69
N ASN A 33 0.40 -4.96 3.27
CA ASN A 33 -0.05 -6.25 2.76
C ASN A 33 -0.98 -6.14 1.52
N GLY A 34 -1.30 -4.92 1.09
CA GLY A 34 -2.07 -4.66 -0.12
C GLY A 34 -3.59 -4.82 0.02
N ALA A 35 -4.10 -5.33 1.14
CA ALA A 35 -5.52 -5.69 1.31
C ALA A 35 -6.51 -4.53 1.12
N LEU A 36 -6.05 -3.30 1.40
CA LEU A 36 -6.83 -2.06 1.30
C LEU A 36 -6.28 -1.12 0.23
N LEU A 37 -5.21 -1.51 -0.46
CA LEU A 37 -4.46 -0.62 -1.34
C LEU A 37 -5.32 -0.16 -2.52
N ALA A 38 -6.12 -1.06 -3.12
CA ALA A 38 -7.01 -0.73 -4.22
C ALA A 38 -7.98 0.43 -3.91
N ARG A 39 -8.37 0.61 -2.64
CA ARG A 39 -9.29 1.66 -2.21
C ARG A 39 -8.61 2.97 -1.84
N LYS A 40 -7.30 2.94 -1.56
CA LYS A 40 -6.54 4.06 -1.01
C LYS A 40 -5.45 4.58 -1.93
N ALA A 41 -5.10 3.83 -2.99
CA ALA A 41 -3.98 4.14 -3.87
C ALA A 41 -4.04 5.58 -4.43
N GLU A 42 -5.18 5.97 -5.00
CA GLU A 42 -5.38 7.32 -5.55
C GLU A 42 -5.22 8.40 -4.49
N ALA A 43 -5.93 8.29 -3.36
CA ALA A 43 -5.84 9.27 -2.28
C ALA A 43 -4.44 9.37 -1.65
N LEU A 44 -3.70 8.26 -1.59
CA LEU A 44 -2.30 8.26 -1.12
C LEU A 44 -1.36 8.93 -2.12
N ALA A 45 -1.56 8.72 -3.42
CA ALA A 45 -0.79 9.39 -4.47
C ALA A 45 -1.06 10.91 -4.45
N ASP A 46 -2.32 11.31 -4.34
CA ASP A 46 -2.73 12.71 -4.22
C ASP A 46 -2.13 13.39 -2.98
N ALA A 47 -2.02 12.66 -1.87
CA ALA A 47 -1.36 13.12 -0.64
C ALA A 47 0.17 13.24 -0.78
N GLY A 48 0.77 12.81 -1.89
CA GLY A 48 2.21 12.92 -2.15
C GLY A 48 3.02 11.66 -1.83
N LEU A 49 2.37 10.50 -1.67
CA LEU A 49 3.10 9.23 -1.60
C LEU A 49 3.78 8.94 -2.94
N SER A 50 5.06 8.58 -2.92
CA SER A 50 5.84 8.37 -4.15
C SER A 50 5.74 6.92 -4.65
N ARG A 51 5.83 5.94 -3.74
CA ARG A 51 5.85 4.51 -4.10
C ARG A 51 5.38 3.61 -2.97
N VAL A 52 5.07 2.36 -3.32
CA VAL A 52 4.62 1.34 -2.36
C VAL A 52 5.45 0.06 -2.45
N THR A 53 5.56 -0.62 -1.31
CA THR A 53 6.08 -1.98 -1.18
C THR A 53 4.95 -2.86 -0.67
N VAL A 54 4.61 -3.91 -1.42
CA VAL A 54 3.51 -4.81 -1.12
C VAL A 54 4.06 -6.14 -0.65
N SER A 55 3.79 -6.53 0.59
CA SER A 55 4.19 -7.84 1.11
C SER A 55 3.23 -8.92 0.63
N LEU A 56 3.73 -9.86 -0.19
CA LEU A 56 2.97 -10.99 -0.71
C LEU A 56 3.75 -12.30 -0.51
N ASP A 57 3.39 -13.07 0.52
CA ASP A 57 4.15 -14.26 0.92
C ASP A 57 3.88 -15.50 0.04
N SER A 58 2.78 -15.52 -0.72
CA SER A 58 2.49 -16.57 -1.68
C SER A 58 1.59 -16.10 -2.81
N LEU A 59 1.78 -16.68 -4.00
CA LEU A 59 0.85 -16.58 -5.13
C LEU A 59 -0.21 -17.68 -5.13
N ASP A 60 -0.08 -18.66 -4.23
CA ASP A 60 -1.07 -19.72 -4.03
C ASP A 60 -2.11 -19.23 -3.03
N ASP A 61 -3.36 -19.15 -3.47
CA ASP A 61 -4.47 -18.60 -2.69
C ASP A 61 -4.70 -19.35 -1.36
N GLU A 62 -4.62 -20.69 -1.36
CA GLU A 62 -4.81 -21.48 -0.15
C GLU A 62 -3.69 -21.23 0.86
N ARG A 63 -2.44 -21.20 0.39
CA ARG A 63 -1.28 -20.89 1.24
C ARG A 63 -1.32 -19.45 1.73
N PHE A 64 -1.66 -18.50 0.88
CA PHE A 64 -1.74 -17.09 1.24
C PHE A 64 -2.82 -16.85 2.30
N MET A 65 -4.03 -17.39 2.11
CA MET A 65 -5.12 -17.30 3.09
C MET A 65 -4.80 -18.02 4.39
N ALA A 66 -4.03 -19.11 4.36
CA ALA A 66 -3.58 -19.79 5.58
C ALA A 66 -2.51 -19.00 6.34
N MET A 67 -1.75 -18.13 5.66
CA MET A 67 -0.70 -17.31 6.26
C MET A 67 -1.18 -15.92 6.67
N ASN A 68 -2.16 -15.35 5.97
CA ASN A 68 -2.66 -14.02 6.28
C ASN A 68 -3.72 -14.08 7.40
N ASP A 69 -3.58 -13.25 8.43
CA ASP A 69 -4.47 -13.23 9.60
C ASP A 69 -5.90 -12.74 9.30
N VAL A 70 -6.16 -12.32 8.07
CA VAL A 70 -7.37 -11.58 7.66
C VAL A 70 -8.23 -12.38 6.66
N GLY A 71 -7.71 -13.47 6.09
CA GLY A 71 -8.42 -14.41 5.22
C GLY A 71 -8.85 -13.84 3.86
N PHE A 72 -8.02 -13.03 3.19
CA PHE A 72 -8.35 -12.46 1.87
C PHE A 72 -7.51 -13.10 0.74
N PRO A 73 -8.03 -13.16 -0.50
CA PRO A 73 -7.35 -13.85 -1.61
C PRO A 73 -6.20 -13.01 -2.18
N VAL A 74 -5.24 -13.68 -2.84
CA VAL A 74 -4.12 -13.05 -3.56
C VAL A 74 -4.63 -12.09 -4.62
N ALA A 75 -5.73 -12.42 -5.30
CA ALA A 75 -6.37 -11.56 -6.29
C ALA A 75 -6.59 -10.12 -5.78
N LYS A 76 -6.98 -9.96 -4.52
CA LYS A 76 -7.20 -8.63 -3.92
C LYS A 76 -5.89 -7.85 -3.72
N VAL A 77 -4.77 -8.54 -3.48
CA VAL A 77 -3.44 -7.91 -3.45
C VAL A 77 -3.06 -7.44 -4.84
N LEU A 78 -3.30 -8.27 -5.85
CA LEU A 78 -3.00 -7.95 -7.25
C LEU A 78 -3.82 -6.75 -7.74
N ASP A 79 -5.10 -6.69 -7.41
CA ASP A 79 -5.96 -5.52 -7.68
C ASP A 79 -5.38 -4.25 -7.03
N GLY A 80 -4.83 -4.38 -5.82
CA GLY A 80 -4.16 -3.28 -5.12
C GLY A 80 -2.87 -2.83 -5.80
N ILE A 81 -2.07 -3.77 -6.30
CA ILE A 81 -0.84 -3.49 -7.07
C ILE A 81 -1.17 -2.75 -8.36
N GLU A 82 -2.20 -3.20 -9.08
CA GLU A 82 -2.67 -2.56 -10.31
C GLU A 82 -3.16 -1.13 -10.05
N ALA A 83 -4.04 -0.95 -9.06
CA ALA A 83 -4.52 0.38 -8.67
C ALA A 83 -3.39 1.33 -8.23
N ALA A 84 -2.37 0.81 -7.53
CA ALA A 84 -1.20 1.61 -7.16
C ALA A 84 -0.39 2.05 -8.39
N ALA A 85 -0.20 1.16 -9.36
CA ALA A 85 0.48 1.50 -10.60
C ALA A 85 -0.32 2.53 -11.42
N GLU A 86 -1.65 2.39 -11.50
CA GLU A 86 -2.55 3.34 -12.17
C GLU A 86 -2.55 4.73 -11.51
N ALA A 87 -2.51 4.77 -10.17
CA ALA A 87 -2.39 6.01 -9.39
C ALA A 87 -0.99 6.67 -9.48
N GLY A 88 -0.03 6.05 -10.18
CA GLY A 88 1.31 6.60 -10.35
C GLY A 88 2.28 6.32 -9.20
N LEU A 89 1.92 5.45 -8.25
CA LEU A 89 2.77 5.03 -7.13
C LEU A 89 3.88 4.08 -7.62
N THR A 90 4.87 4.63 -8.32
CA THR A 90 5.87 3.84 -9.04
C THR A 90 7.28 4.03 -8.49
N PRO A 91 8.09 2.95 -8.40
CA PRO A 91 7.76 1.56 -8.70
C PRO A 91 6.96 0.88 -7.57
N VAL A 92 6.02 0.01 -7.93
CA VAL A 92 5.40 -0.94 -6.99
C VAL A 92 6.34 -2.14 -6.81
N LYS A 93 6.81 -2.36 -5.58
CA LYS A 93 7.66 -3.51 -5.24
C LYS A 93 6.82 -4.60 -4.57
N VAL A 94 7.14 -5.86 -4.83
CA VAL A 94 6.55 -7.04 -4.18
C VAL A 94 7.65 -7.83 -3.49
#